data_AF-A0A5M7QPX0-F1
#
_entry.id   AF-A0A5M7QPX0-F1
#
_cell.length_a   1.000
_cell.length_b   1.000
_cell.length_c   1.000
_cell.angle_alpha   90.00
_cell.angle_beta   90.00
_cell.angle_gamma   90.00
#
_symmetry.space_group_name_H-M   'P 1'
#
loop_
_entity.id
_entity.type
_entity.pdbx_description
1 polymer ?
#
loop_
_entity_poly.entity_id
_entity_poly.type
_entity_poly.pdbx_seq_one_letter_code
_entity_poly.pdbx_strand_id
1 'polypeptide(L)' 'MSSCAVIQNQKNEVLNTIVADPDFEIEGFYLIEYDSDIVFCQKGMFYNEKDNLFYDEEGFKHINGIEV' A
#
# COMPACT_ATOMS: atom_id res chain seq x y z
N MET A 1 -4.36 -8.78 13.50
CA MET A 1 -4.90 -8.68 12.13
C MET A 1 -5.12 -7.23 11.74
N SER A 2 -4.25 -6.72 10.86
CA SER A 2 -4.28 -5.38 10.25
C SER A 2 -4.49 -5.51 8.75
N SER A 3 -5.01 -4.45 8.11
CA SER A 3 -5.02 -4.35 6.64
C SER A 3 -3.61 -4.03 6.15
N CYS A 4 -3.10 -4.83 5.21
CA CYS A 4 -1.73 -4.73 4.72
C CYS A 4 -1.69 -4.62 3.20
N ALA A 5 -0.88 -3.69 2.70
CA ALA A 5 -0.51 -3.62 1.30
C ALA A 5 0.69 -4.55 1.05
N VAL A 6 0.58 -5.44 0.07
CA VAL A 6 1.63 -6.38 -0.31
C VAL A 6 2.44 -5.79 -1.46
N ILE A 7 3.71 -5.50 -1.22
CA ILE A 7 4.59 -4.85 -2.18
C ILE A 7 5.85 -5.70 -2.37
N GLN A 8 6.28 -5.91 -3.62
CA GLN A 8 7.52 -6.62 -3.90
C GLN A 8 8.72 -5.78 -3.44
N ASN A 9 9.73 -6.43 -2.86
CA ASN A 9 10.95 -5.77 -2.43
C ASN A 9 11.54 -4.89 -3.53
N GLN A 10 12.01 -3.69 -3.14
CA GLN A 10 12.60 -2.66 -4.03
C GLN A 10 11.63 -2.03 -5.05
N LYS A 11 10.33 -2.29 -4.94
CA LYS A 11 9.27 -1.58 -5.67
C LYS A 11 8.37 -0.85 -4.68
N ASN A 12 7.44 -0.06 -5.19
CA ASN A 12 6.41 0.61 -4.42
C ASN A 12 4.98 0.33 -4.92
N GLU A 13 4.81 -0.46 -5.97
CA GLU A 13 3.50 -0.85 -6.49
C GLU A 13 2.83 -1.92 -5.61
N VAL A 14 1.59 -1.66 -5.20
CA VAL A 14 0.76 -2.57 -4.43
C VAL A 14 0.29 -3.71 -5.32
N LEU A 15 0.79 -4.92 -5.08
CA LEU A 15 0.42 -6.10 -5.85
C LEU A 15 -0.88 -6.74 -5.36
N ASN A 16 -1.17 -6.62 -4.08
CA ASN A 16 -2.40 -7.08 -3.46
C ASN A 16 -2.64 -6.38 -2.12
N THR A 17 -3.85 -6.51 -1.58
CA THR A 17 -4.16 -6.17 -0.18
C THR A 17 -4.62 -7.43 0.56
N ILE A 18 -4.17 -7.58 1.80
CA ILE A 18 -4.50 -8.74 2.64
C ILE A 18 -4.82 -8.28 4.06
N VAL A 19 -5.44 -9.17 4.85
CA VAL A 19 -5.51 -9.01 6.30
C VAL A 19 -4.57 -10.03 6.90
N ALA A 20 -3.61 -9.56 7.70
CA ALA A 20 -2.56 -10.41 8.26
C ALA A 20 -2.20 -9.98 9.69
N ASP A 21 -1.56 -10.87 10.44
CA ASP A 21 -0.98 -10.51 11.73
C ASP A 21 0.33 -9.72 11.55
N PRO A 22 0.74 -8.90 12.54
CA PRO A 22 1.88 -7.99 12.40
C PRO A 22 3.23 -8.68 12.17
N ASP A 23 3.33 -9.96 12.52
CA ASP A 23 4.50 -10.81 12.36
C ASP A 23 4.45 -11.70 11.11
N PHE A 24 3.44 -11.51 10.26
CA PHE A 24 3.32 -12.24 9.02
C PHE A 24 4.34 -11.75 7.99
N GLU A 25 5.12 -12.68 7.43
CA GLU A 25 6.13 -12.39 6.42
C GLU A 25 5.90 -13.22 5.15
N ILE A 26 6.22 -12.64 4.00
CA ILE A 26 6.21 -13.32 2.71
C ILE A 26 7.55 -13.07 2.02
N GLU A 27 8.25 -14.14 1.65
CA GLU A 27 9.56 -14.04 0.99
C GLU A 27 9.45 -13.23 -0.32
N GLY A 28 10.32 -12.22 -0.45
CA GLY A 28 10.36 -11.34 -1.63
C GLY A 28 9.42 -10.14 -1.58
N PHE A 29 8.66 -9.97 -0.49
CA PHE A 29 7.72 -8.87 -0.30
C PHE A 29 7.92 -8.21 1.06
N TYR A 30 7.47 -6.96 1.15
CA TYR A 30 7.26 -6.27 2.41
C TYR A 30 5.78 -5.87 2.52
N LEU A 31 5.32 -5.73 3.76
CA LEU A 31 3.95 -5.38 4.08
C LEU A 31 3.93 -3.98 4.68
N ILE A 32 3.01 -3.15 4.19
CA ILE A 32 2.69 -1.87 4.82
C ILE A 32 1.33 -1.99 5.48
N GLU A 33 1.32 -1.95 6.81
CA GLU A 33 0.09 -1.86 7.58
C GLU A 33 -0.55 -0.47 7.40
N TYR A 34 -1.87 -0.44 7.23
CA TYR A 34 -2.63 0.80 7.14
C TYR A 34 -4.01 0.66 7.78
N ASP A 35 -4.58 1.78 8.20
CA ASP A 35 -5.97 1.84 8.68
C ASP A 35 -6.91 1.93 7.47
N SER A 36 -7.62 0.84 7.16
CA SER A 36 -8.52 0.77 6.00
C SER A 36 -9.78 1.62 6.11
N ASP A 37 -10.10 2.16 7.29
CA ASP A 37 -11.23 3.08 7.46
C ASP A 37 -10.86 4.53 7.09
N ILE A 38 -9.55 4.85 7.07
CA ILE A 38 -9.03 6.20 6.83
C ILE A 38 -8.23 6.26 5.53
N VAL A 39 -7.44 5.23 5.24
CA VAL A 39 -6.49 5.18 4.12
C VAL A 39 -7.06 4.32 3.00
N PHE A 40 -7.15 4.91 1.82
CA PHE A 40 -7.53 4.19 0.60
C PHE A 40 -6.31 3.47 0.01
N CYS A 41 -6.43 2.15 -0.19
CA CYS A 41 -5.40 1.33 -0.81
C CYS A 41 -6.04 0.19 -1.61
N GLN A 42 -5.60 0.01 -2.84
CA GLN A 42 -5.99 -1.11 -3.70
C GLN A 42 -4.81 -1.56 -4.56
N LYS A 43 -4.94 -2.75 -5.16
CA LYS A 43 -3.98 -3.28 -6.12
C LYS A 43 -3.74 -2.29 -7.27
N GLY A 44 -2.48 -2.11 -7.65
CA GLY A 44 -2.03 -1.23 -8.72
C GLY A 44 -1.72 0.20 -8.27
N MET A 45 -1.97 0.55 -7.01
CA MET A 45 -1.55 1.83 -6.44
C MET A 45 -0.06 1.83 -6.10
N PHE A 46 0.50 3.02 -5.87
CA PHE A 46 1.90 3.26 -5.57
C PHE A 46 2.05 3.86 -4.18
N TYR A 47 2.80 3.18 -3.32
CA TYR A 47 3.10 3.63 -1.97
C TYR A 47 4.14 4.76 -1.99
N ASN A 48 3.87 5.81 -1.21
CA ASN A 48 4.81 6.90 -0.96
C ASN A 48 5.32 6.84 0.49
N GLU A 49 6.59 6.50 0.65
CA GLU A 49 7.25 6.41 1.96
C GLU A 49 7.28 7.76 2.73
N LYS A 50 7.09 8.90 2.04
CA LYS A 50 7.17 10.23 2.66
C LYS A 50 5.95 10.57 3.51
N ASP A 51 4.77 10.11 3.11
CA ASP A 51 3.49 10.42 3.77
C ASP A 51 2.71 9.17 4.19
N ASN A 52 3.20 7.98 3.81
CA ASN A 52 2.56 6.69 4.07
C ASN A 52 1.20 6.52 3.38
N LEU A 53 0.99 7.17 2.24
CA LEU A 53 -0.24 7.03 1.44
C LEU A 53 0.02 6.22 0.16
N PHE A 54 -1.09 5.82 -0.46
CA PHE A 54 -1.11 5.06 -1.71
C PHE A 54 -1.77 5.92 -2.79
N TYR A 55 -1.14 6.00 -3.95
CA TYR A 55 -1.56 6.87 -5.04
C TYR A 55 -1.85 6.08 -6.31
N ASP A 56 -2.67 6.62 -7.20
CA ASP A 56 -3.04 5.96 -8.46
C ASP A 56 -1.86 5.90 -9.45
N GLU A 57 -0.82 6.72 -9.26
CA GLU A 57 0.38 6.76 -10.11
C GLU A 57 1.68 7.09 -9.34
N GLU A 58 2.84 6.75 -9.91
CA GLU A 58 4.18 7.08 -9.38
C GLU A 58 4.43 8.59 -9.18
N GLY A 59 3.62 9.44 -9.82
CA GLY A 59 3.68 10.89 -9.65
C GLY A 59 3.10 11.38 -8.32
N PHE A 60 2.42 10.50 -7.57
CA PHE A 60 1.80 10.77 -6.27
C PHE A 60 0.87 11.99 -6.27
N LYS A 61 -0.05 12.08 -7.24
CA LYS A 61 -0.97 13.23 -7.35
C LYS A 61 -2.42 12.86 -7.07
N HIS A 62 -2.84 11.64 -7.39
CA HIS A 62 -4.23 11.23 -7.23
C HIS A 62 -4.39 10.08 -6.23
N ILE A 63 -5.47 10.15 -5.46
CA ILE A 63 -5.97 9.05 -4.64
C ILE A 63 -7.42 8.82 -5.04
N ASN A 64 -7.73 7.62 -5.56
CA ASN A 64 -9.08 7.24 -5.98
C ASN A 64 -9.69 8.25 -6.99
N GLY A 65 -8.86 8.72 -7.93
CA GLY A 65 -9.22 9.69 -8.96
C GLY A 65 -9.34 11.15 -8.49
N ILE A 66 -9.00 11.47 -7.25
CA ILE A 66 -9.03 12.83 -6.69
C ILE A 66 -7.60 13.35 -6.54
N GLU A 67 -7.32 14.53 -7.09
CA GLU A 67 -6.02 15.21 -6.95
C GLU A 67 -5.83 15.72 -5.50
N VAL A 68 -4.64 15.49 -4.92
CA VAL A 68 -4.28 15.81 -3.52
C VAL A 68 -3.00 16.62 -3.39
#